data_AF-A0A9E2X7S9-F1
#
_entry.id   AF-A0A9E2X7S9-F1
#
_cell.length_a   1.000
_cell.length_b   1.000
_cell.length_c   1.000
_cell.angle_alpha   90.00
_cell.angle_beta   90.00
_cell.angle_gamma   90.00
#
_symmetry.space_group_name_H-M   'P 1'
#
loop_
_entity.id
_entity.type
_entity.pdbx_description
1 polymer ?
#
loop_
_entity_poly.entity_id
_entity_poly.type
_entity_poly.pdbx_seq_one_letter_code
_entity_poly.pdbx_strand_id
1 'polypeptide(L)'
;MKIAGLAAFAGIAALSLLIPSAPVAAADCKALVKPSPFGPDDQTGATNRVTPAVTKAAAAEIQTGTVTSMSNVLVDGVPLFGTRFSKTILTSFATIPGAEFGNNKLTYMEDTYLSQSHVGTHIDGMGHIGVQDCYYNQTPMGKYVSQNYL
;
A
#
# COMPACT_ATOMS: atom_id res chain seq x y z
N MET A 1 -57.28 50.23 -12.92
CA MET A 1 -56.77 49.46 -14.07
C MET A 1 -56.42 48.07 -13.57
N LYS A 2 -57.18 47.06 -14.02
CA LYS A 2 -56.95 45.62 -13.76
C LYS A 2 -55.54 45.22 -14.17
N ILE A 3 -54.86 44.30 -13.48
CA ILE A 3 -54.38 43.01 -14.03
C ILE A 3 -54.23 41.99 -12.89
N ALA A 4 -54.89 40.84 -13.02
CA ALA A 4 -54.76 39.65 -12.19
C ALA A 4 -53.54 38.82 -12.64
N GLY A 5 -52.90 38.09 -11.72
CA GLY A 5 -51.83 37.16 -12.05
C GLY A 5 -51.67 36.08 -10.98
N LEU A 6 -52.40 34.97 -11.17
CA LEU A 6 -52.26 33.71 -10.44
C LEU A 6 -50.81 33.20 -10.58
N ALA A 7 -50.10 32.99 -9.46
CA ALA A 7 -48.86 32.23 -9.45
C ALA A 7 -49.20 30.75 -9.23
N ALA A 8 -49.20 29.97 -10.31
CA ALA A 8 -49.32 28.52 -10.26
C ALA A 8 -47.97 27.91 -9.84
N PHE A 9 -47.95 27.24 -8.67
CA PHE A 9 -46.85 26.36 -8.29
C PHE A 9 -46.92 25.08 -9.14
N ALA A 10 -46.07 25.00 -10.18
CA ALA A 10 -45.81 23.75 -10.88
C ALA A 10 -44.71 22.98 -10.13
N GLY A 11 -45.11 21.92 -9.43
CA GLY A 11 -44.19 21.00 -8.79
C GLY A 11 -43.32 20.27 -9.82
N ILE A 12 -42.00 20.48 -9.74
CA ILE A 12 -41.03 19.69 -10.49
C ILE A 12 -40.85 18.37 -9.73
N ALA A 13 -41.49 17.31 -10.23
CA ALA A 13 -41.23 15.95 -9.78
C ALA A 13 -39.82 15.54 -10.24
N ALA A 14 -38.85 15.55 -9.33
CA ALA A 14 -37.53 15.01 -9.57
C ALA A 14 -37.63 13.48 -9.69
N LEU A 15 -37.73 12.98 -10.92
CA LEU A 15 -37.68 11.56 -11.21
C LEU A 15 -36.22 11.10 -11.09
N SER A 16 -35.80 10.74 -9.88
CA SER A 16 -34.50 10.11 -9.63
C SER A 16 -34.47 8.75 -10.33
N LEU A 17 -33.81 8.70 -11.50
CA LEU A 17 -33.42 7.48 -12.19
C LEU A 17 -32.49 6.68 -11.28
N LEU A 18 -33.06 5.75 -10.53
CA LEU A 18 -32.33 4.65 -9.91
C LEU A 18 -31.79 3.78 -11.04
N ILE A 19 -30.53 4.01 -11.43
CA ILE A 19 -29.79 3.07 -12.28
C ILE A 19 -29.50 1.86 -11.38
N PRO A 20 -30.10 0.68 -11.62
CA PRO A 20 -29.72 -0.51 -10.88
C PRO A 20 -28.28 -0.83 -11.26
N SER A 21 -27.36 -0.62 -10.32
CA SER A 21 -26.01 -1.14 -10.40
C SER A 21 -26.10 -2.66 -10.33
N ALA A 22 -26.03 -3.32 -11.50
CA ALA A 22 -25.90 -4.77 -11.55
C ALA A 22 -24.66 -5.17 -10.73
N PRO A 23 -24.76 -6.18 -9.85
CA PRO A 23 -23.60 -6.66 -9.12
C PRO A 23 -22.58 -7.17 -10.14
N VAL A 24 -21.39 -6.58 -10.14
CA VAL A 24 -20.26 -7.10 -10.91
C VAL A 24 -19.93 -8.46 -10.33
N ALA A 25 -20.11 -9.52 -11.12
CA ALA A 25 -19.72 -10.86 -10.70
C ALA A 25 -18.20 -10.89 -10.48
N ALA A 26 -17.76 -11.36 -9.31
CA ALA A 26 -16.35 -11.61 -9.04
C ALA A 26 -15.80 -12.60 -10.05
N ALA A 27 -14.56 -12.44 -10.50
CA ALA A 27 -14.01 -13.36 -11.49
C ALA A 27 -13.79 -14.76 -10.89
N ASP A 28 -13.85 -15.78 -11.74
CA ASP A 28 -13.51 -17.14 -11.34
C ASP A 28 -11.99 -17.29 -11.23
N CYS A 29 -11.47 -17.07 -10.02
CA CYS A 29 -10.03 -17.17 -9.77
C CYS A 29 -9.45 -18.55 -10.03
N LYS A 30 -10.25 -19.62 -9.99
CA LYS A 30 -9.77 -20.96 -10.32
C LYS A 30 -9.49 -21.12 -11.81
N ALA A 31 -10.21 -20.40 -12.65
CA ALA A 31 -10.00 -20.37 -14.10
C ALA A 31 -8.84 -19.45 -14.51
N LEU A 32 -8.60 -18.36 -13.76
CA LEU A 32 -7.64 -17.32 -14.13
C LEU A 32 -6.23 -17.54 -13.56
N VAL A 33 -6.11 -18.10 -12.36
CA VAL A 33 -4.83 -18.20 -11.64
C VAL A 33 -4.59 -19.65 -11.20
N LYS A 34 -3.33 -20.10 -11.31
CA LYS A 34 -2.95 -21.45 -10.85
C LYS A 34 -2.98 -21.52 -9.32
N PRO A 35 -3.34 -22.69 -8.75
CA PRO A 35 -3.23 -22.89 -7.30
C PRO A 35 -1.75 -22.90 -6.88
N SER A 36 -1.50 -22.63 -5.60
CA SER A 36 -0.17 -22.75 -5.02
C SER A 36 0.32 -24.20 -5.11
N PRO A 37 1.62 -24.42 -5.46
CA PRO A 37 2.23 -25.73 -5.35
C PRO A 37 2.52 -26.16 -3.89
N PHE A 38 2.35 -25.26 -2.92
CA PHE A 38 2.62 -25.48 -1.49
C PHE A 38 1.37 -25.75 -0.66
N GLY A 39 0.19 -25.81 -1.29
CA GLY A 39 -1.07 -26.18 -0.65
C GLY A 39 -2.14 -25.09 -0.73
N PRO A 40 -3.40 -25.44 -0.47
CA PRO A 40 -4.55 -24.54 -0.65
C PRO A 40 -4.54 -23.32 0.29
N ASP A 41 -3.89 -23.41 1.45
CA ASP A 41 -3.83 -22.33 2.45
C ASP A 41 -2.55 -21.48 2.36
N ASP A 42 -1.70 -21.73 1.37
CA ASP A 42 -0.43 -21.04 1.22
C ASP A 42 -0.61 -19.54 0.88
N GLN A 43 0.14 -18.71 1.59
CA GLN A 43 0.17 -17.24 1.44
C GLN A 43 1.58 -16.68 1.20
N THR A 44 2.60 -17.52 1.30
CA THR A 44 4.02 -17.14 1.28
C THR A 44 4.69 -17.53 -0.04
N GLY A 45 4.12 -18.50 -0.75
CA GLY A 45 4.49 -18.85 -2.11
C GLY A 45 5.95 -19.23 -2.26
N ALA A 46 6.65 -18.61 -3.21
CA ALA A 46 8.02 -19.02 -3.52
C ALA A 46 8.99 -18.91 -2.34
N THR A 47 8.68 -18.09 -1.33
CA THR A 47 9.47 -17.99 -0.11
C THR A 47 9.48 -19.29 0.71
N ASN A 48 8.53 -20.21 0.50
CA ASN A 48 8.57 -21.56 1.08
C ASN A 48 9.81 -22.37 0.65
N ARG A 49 10.53 -21.94 -0.40
CA ARG A 49 11.81 -22.54 -0.82
C ARG A 49 13.00 -22.07 0.01
N VAL A 50 12.84 -21.00 0.79
CA VAL A 50 13.87 -20.48 1.71
C VAL A 50 13.82 -21.34 2.98
N THR A 51 14.54 -22.46 2.95
CA THR A 51 14.61 -23.41 4.07
C THR A 51 15.86 -23.19 4.93
N PRO A 52 15.92 -23.73 6.16
CA PRO A 52 17.14 -23.68 6.98
C PRO A 52 18.38 -24.23 6.27
N ALA A 53 18.20 -25.26 5.43
CA ALA A 53 19.28 -25.84 4.64
C ALA A 53 19.80 -24.87 3.57
N VAL A 54 18.89 -24.20 2.83
CA VAL A 54 19.25 -23.19 1.84
C VAL A 54 19.92 -21.98 2.50
N THR A 55 19.38 -21.50 3.62
CA THR A 55 19.97 -20.39 4.38
C THR A 55 21.37 -20.73 4.88
N LYS A 56 21.58 -21.94 5.41
CA LYS A 56 22.91 -22.41 5.84
C LYS A 56 23.88 -22.51 4.66
N ALA A 57 23.43 -23.01 3.51
CA ALA A 57 24.24 -23.06 2.30
C ALA A 57 24.64 -21.66 1.83
N ALA A 58 23.71 -20.71 1.79
CA ALA A 58 23.99 -19.33 1.44
C ALA A 58 24.99 -18.65 2.41
N ALA A 59 24.92 -18.95 3.71
CA ALA A 59 25.89 -18.44 4.67
C ALA A 59 27.32 -18.95 4.41
N ALA A 60 27.47 -20.17 3.88
CA ALA A 60 28.78 -20.72 3.53
C ALA A 60 29.44 -20.02 2.33
N GLU A 61 28.67 -19.28 1.53
CA GLU A 61 29.20 -18.49 0.40
C GLU A 61 29.91 -17.20 0.85
N ILE A 62 29.80 -16.82 2.12
CA ILE A 62 30.46 -15.64 2.68
C ILE A 62 31.95 -15.98 2.95
N GLN A 63 32.83 -15.62 2.01
CA GLN A 63 34.27 -15.93 2.11
C GLN A 63 35.12 -14.74 2.58
N THR A 64 34.84 -13.54 2.07
CA THR A 64 35.66 -12.33 2.31
C THR A 64 35.01 -11.33 3.27
N GLY A 65 33.72 -11.50 3.58
CA GLY A 65 32.94 -10.56 4.38
C GLY A 65 32.65 -9.23 3.68
N THR A 66 32.83 -9.13 2.35
CA THR A 66 32.49 -7.91 1.60
C THR A 66 30.99 -7.66 1.63
N VAL A 67 30.59 -6.44 2.01
CA VAL A 67 29.19 -6.00 2.06
C VAL A 67 28.95 -4.97 0.95
N THR A 68 27.95 -5.22 0.11
CA THR A 68 27.49 -4.29 -0.93
C THR A 68 26.03 -3.94 -0.69
N SER A 69 25.72 -2.64 -0.63
CA SER A 69 24.33 -2.20 -0.53
C SER A 69 23.61 -2.38 -1.86
N MET A 70 22.45 -3.03 -1.82
CA MET A 70 21.54 -3.18 -2.96
C MET A 70 20.37 -2.19 -2.91
N SER A 71 20.35 -1.30 -1.92
CA SER A 71 19.36 -0.24 -1.79
C SER A 71 19.85 1.07 -2.40
N ASN A 72 18.92 1.79 -3.03
CA ASN A 72 19.13 3.18 -3.37
C ASN A 72 18.76 4.07 -2.18
N VAL A 73 19.42 5.22 -2.06
CA VAL A 73 19.06 6.21 -1.05
C VAL A 73 17.65 6.72 -1.36
N LEU A 74 16.78 6.63 -0.38
CA LEU A 74 15.40 7.09 -0.49
C LEU A 74 15.37 8.60 -0.23
N VAL A 75 15.21 9.36 -1.30
CA VAL A 75 15.14 10.82 -1.28
C VAL A 75 13.88 11.30 -2.00
N ASP A 76 13.47 12.52 -1.69
CA ASP A 76 12.44 13.21 -2.46
C ASP A 76 12.87 13.27 -3.94
N GLY A 77 11.99 12.80 -4.85
CA GLY A 77 12.25 12.80 -6.28
C GLY A 77 13.01 11.58 -6.82
N VAL A 78 13.15 10.50 -6.05
CA VAL A 78 13.54 9.19 -6.62
C VAL A 78 12.67 8.81 -7.82
N PRO A 79 13.15 7.98 -8.76
CA PRO A 79 12.31 7.49 -9.85
C PRO A 79 11.04 6.80 -9.34
N LEU A 80 9.90 7.17 -9.91
CA LEU A 80 8.57 6.76 -9.46
C LEU A 80 7.71 6.25 -10.63
N PHE A 81 6.79 5.34 -10.33
CA PHE A 81 5.78 4.90 -11.29
C PHE A 81 4.46 5.65 -11.06
N GLY A 82 3.90 6.24 -12.13
CA GLY A 82 2.61 6.90 -12.10
C GLY A 82 2.55 8.06 -11.11
N THR A 83 1.50 8.10 -10.29
CA THR A 83 1.26 9.15 -9.29
C THR A 83 1.85 8.81 -7.92
N ARG A 84 2.84 7.92 -7.86
CA ARG A 84 3.42 7.53 -6.58
C ARG A 84 4.18 8.68 -5.93
N PHE A 85 4.26 8.70 -4.60
CA PHE A 85 4.99 9.75 -3.89
C PHE A 85 5.69 9.22 -2.63
N SER A 86 6.71 9.96 -2.22
CA SER A 86 7.44 9.81 -0.97
C SER A 86 7.84 11.18 -0.47
N LYS A 87 7.77 11.37 0.85
CA LYS A 87 8.13 12.59 1.56
C LYS A 87 8.79 12.28 2.89
N THR A 88 9.93 12.91 3.13
CA THR A 88 10.62 12.90 4.42
C THR A 88 10.70 14.31 4.99
N ILE A 89 10.37 14.45 6.27
CA ILE A 89 10.39 15.73 6.99
C ILE A 89 11.24 15.57 8.24
N LEU A 90 12.33 16.32 8.33
CA LEU A 90 13.13 16.44 9.54
C LEU A 90 12.51 17.50 10.45
N THR A 91 12.12 17.12 11.65
CA THR A 91 11.64 18.01 12.71
C THR A 91 12.70 18.09 13.79
N SER A 92 12.95 19.30 14.31
CA SER A 92 13.92 19.53 15.36
C SER A 92 13.25 20.02 16.63
N PHE A 93 13.65 19.50 17.79
CA PHE A 93 13.14 19.89 19.08
C PHE A 93 14.23 20.54 19.94
N ALA A 94 13.89 21.65 20.58
CA ALA A 94 14.73 22.35 21.56
C ALA A 94 16.15 22.71 21.06
N THR A 95 16.31 23.04 19.77
CA THR A 95 17.63 23.29 19.16
C THR A 95 18.20 24.69 19.41
N ILE A 96 17.44 25.57 20.05
CA ILE A 96 17.90 26.90 20.47
C ILE A 96 18.65 26.75 21.81
N PRO A 97 19.85 27.33 21.98
CA PRO A 97 20.58 27.27 23.25
C PRO A 97 19.72 27.72 24.44
N GLY A 98 19.67 26.90 25.49
CA GLY A 98 18.85 27.16 26.68
C GLY A 98 17.40 26.68 26.58
N ALA A 99 16.94 26.21 25.42
CA ALA A 99 15.60 25.64 25.24
C ALA A 99 15.55 24.14 25.56
N GLU A 100 16.66 23.54 25.99
CA GLU A 100 16.78 22.10 26.19
C GLU A 100 15.82 21.61 27.29
N PHE A 101 15.19 20.44 27.07
CA PHE A 101 14.14 19.94 27.94
C PHE A 101 14.69 19.08 29.08
N GLY A 102 14.13 19.28 30.28
CA GLY A 102 14.45 18.49 31.46
C GLY A 102 15.84 18.72 32.06
N ASN A 103 16.14 18.00 33.14
CA ASN A 103 17.41 18.13 33.85
C ASN A 103 18.62 17.64 33.05
N ASN A 104 18.40 16.74 32.09
CA ASN A 104 19.43 16.20 31.21
C ASN A 104 19.68 17.06 29.97
N LYS A 105 19.02 18.21 29.83
CA LYS A 105 19.18 19.12 28.69
C LYS A 105 18.98 18.41 27.35
N LEU A 106 17.86 17.70 27.22
CA LEU A 106 17.51 16.96 26.01
C LEU A 106 17.24 17.92 24.83
N THR A 107 17.93 17.66 23.73
CA THR A 107 17.61 18.16 22.38
C THR A 107 17.58 16.96 21.45
N TYR A 108 16.78 17.01 20.39
CA TYR A 108 16.72 15.92 19.42
C TYR A 108 16.21 16.39 18.07
N MET A 109 16.38 15.53 17.07
CA MET A 109 15.74 15.64 15.77
C MET A 109 15.00 14.34 15.48
N GLU A 110 13.89 14.44 14.77
CA GLU A 110 13.03 13.32 14.39
C GLU A 110 12.71 13.39 12.90
N ASP A 111 12.69 12.24 12.24
CA ASP A 111 12.25 12.12 10.86
C ASP A 111 10.82 11.61 10.80
N THR A 112 9.96 12.33 10.08
CA THR A 112 8.63 11.85 9.68
C THR A 112 8.69 11.40 8.22
N TYR A 113 8.24 10.18 7.96
CA TYR A 113 8.23 9.58 6.63
C TYR A 113 6.81 9.22 6.19
N LEU A 114 6.38 9.74 5.04
CA LEU A 114 5.12 9.40 4.40
C LEU A 114 5.38 8.97 2.97
N SER A 115 5.05 7.72 2.65
CA SER A 115 5.28 7.17 1.32
C SER A 115 4.38 5.98 1.05
N GLN A 116 4.16 5.68 -0.22
CA GLN A 116 3.62 4.39 -0.62
C GLN A 116 4.70 3.32 -0.53
N SER A 117 4.32 2.09 -0.16
CA SER A 117 5.24 0.95 0.03
C SER A 117 6.02 0.53 -1.22
N HIS A 118 5.65 1.05 -2.40
CA HIS A 118 6.23 0.69 -3.69
C HIS A 118 7.13 1.80 -4.26
N VAL A 119 7.78 2.55 -3.38
CA VAL A 119 8.76 3.61 -3.70
C VAL A 119 10.14 3.24 -3.17
N GLY A 120 11.19 3.53 -3.96
CA GLY A 120 12.57 3.18 -3.61
C GLY A 120 12.88 1.70 -3.84
N THR A 121 13.92 1.17 -3.20
CA THR A 121 14.16 -0.27 -3.17
C THR A 121 13.15 -0.93 -2.24
N HIS A 122 12.31 -1.84 -2.75
CA HIS A 122 11.17 -2.41 -2.02
C HIS A 122 10.91 -3.87 -2.39
N ILE A 123 9.93 -4.49 -1.71
CA ILE A 123 9.44 -5.84 -1.96
C ILE A 123 7.95 -5.78 -2.26
N ASP A 124 7.53 -6.39 -3.37
CA ASP A 124 6.12 -6.51 -3.72
C ASP A 124 5.52 -7.76 -3.07
N GLY A 125 4.52 -7.54 -2.21
CA GLY A 125 3.76 -8.63 -1.62
C GLY A 125 2.90 -9.36 -2.65
N MET A 126 2.49 -10.59 -2.33
CA MET A 126 1.62 -11.41 -3.19
C MET A 126 0.25 -10.78 -3.48
N GLY A 127 -0.15 -9.79 -2.66
CA GLY A 127 -1.36 -8.97 -2.85
C GLY A 127 -1.15 -7.69 -3.66
N HIS A 128 0.04 -7.45 -4.25
CA HIS A 128 0.29 -6.21 -5.00
C HIS A 128 -0.40 -6.22 -6.37
N ILE A 129 -0.18 -7.28 -7.14
CA ILE A 129 -0.67 -7.42 -8.52
C ILE A 129 -1.35 -8.78 -8.68
N GLY A 130 -2.53 -8.76 -9.30
CA GLY A 130 -3.30 -9.93 -9.67
C GLY A 130 -3.69 -9.90 -11.15
N VAL A 131 -4.45 -10.93 -11.57
CA VAL A 131 -5.15 -10.98 -12.86
C VAL A 131 -6.62 -10.70 -12.57
N GLN A 132 -7.14 -9.57 -13.05
CA GLN A 132 -8.44 -9.05 -12.63
C GLN A 132 -8.49 -8.90 -11.10
N ASP A 133 -9.53 -9.42 -10.45
CA ASP A 133 -9.69 -9.48 -9.00
C ASP A 133 -9.12 -10.78 -8.40
N CYS A 134 -8.22 -11.48 -9.10
CA CYS A 134 -7.65 -12.75 -8.65
C CYS A 134 -6.14 -12.68 -8.44
N TYR A 135 -5.71 -13.03 -7.23
CA TYR A 135 -4.34 -12.93 -6.74
C TYR A 135 -3.75 -14.32 -6.52
N TYR A 136 -2.53 -14.35 -5.99
CA TYR A 136 -1.80 -15.58 -5.66
C TYR A 136 -2.69 -16.64 -4.98
N ASN A 137 -2.48 -17.90 -5.38
CA ASN A 137 -3.21 -19.05 -4.85
C ASN A 137 -4.74 -18.91 -4.97
N GLN A 138 -5.22 -18.42 -6.12
CA GLN A 138 -6.65 -18.26 -6.44
C GLN A 138 -7.40 -17.38 -5.42
N THR A 139 -6.69 -16.45 -4.79
CA THR A 139 -7.25 -15.59 -3.76
C THR A 139 -8.02 -14.44 -4.39
N PRO A 140 -9.31 -14.23 -4.07
CA PRO A 140 -10.03 -13.06 -4.54
C PRO A 140 -9.51 -11.80 -3.83
N MET A 141 -9.42 -10.69 -4.57
CA MET A 141 -8.92 -9.39 -4.13
C MET A 141 -9.56 -8.94 -2.81
N GLY A 142 -10.89 -9.10 -2.72
CA GLY A 142 -11.69 -8.67 -1.58
C GLY A 142 -11.34 -9.34 -0.26
N LYS A 143 -10.61 -10.48 -0.26
CA LYS A 143 -10.26 -11.22 0.95
C LYS A 143 -9.48 -10.38 1.98
N TYR A 144 -8.65 -9.45 1.52
CA TYR A 144 -7.70 -8.72 2.37
C TYR A 144 -7.84 -7.19 2.32
N VAL A 145 -8.85 -6.65 1.64
CA VAL A 145 -9.05 -5.19 1.49
C VAL A 145 -9.28 -4.49 2.85
N SER A 146 -9.76 -5.21 3.87
CA SER A 146 -9.95 -4.69 5.23
C SER A 146 -8.79 -4.95 6.19
N GLN A 147 -7.70 -5.58 5.73
CA GLN A 147 -6.55 -5.92 6.58
C GLN A 147 -5.55 -4.76 6.70
N ASN A 148 -6.03 -3.60 7.13
CA ASN A 148 -5.13 -2.66 7.79
C ASN A 148 -4.98 -3.15 9.23
N TYR A 149 -3.95 -3.96 9.50
CA TYR A 149 -3.52 -4.30 10.85
C TYR A 149 -2.83 -3.10 11.55
N LEU A 150 -3.35 -1.89 11.31
CA LEU A 150 -2.96 -0.64 11.95
C LEU A 150 -3.98 -0.30 13.03
#